data_AF-A0A7G2S1Q2-F1
#
_entry.id   AF-A0A7G2S1Q2-F1
#
_cell.length_a   1.000
_cell.length_b   1.000
_cell.length_c   1.000
_cell.angle_alpha   90.00
_cell.angle_beta   90.00
_cell.angle_gamma   90.00
#
_symmetry.space_group_name_H-M   'P 1'
#
loop_
_entity.id
_entity.type
_entity.pdbx_description
1 polymer ?
#
loop_
_entity_poly.entity_id
_entity_poly.type
_entity_poly.pdbx_seq_one_letter_code
_entity_poly.pdbx_strand_id
1 'polypeptide(L)'
;MGGAPMRQAKASLQRALQRLKPGDRFNITDFDSQHTLLFDQPATVTDASRQQAQRFVDSLHAGGGTHMLPALSATLAQPTSDGYLRQVIFITDGAVGNENGIFRALHEQLGEARLFTVGIGSAPNSHFMTRAAQFGRGSFTYINDQNQVQQGMDTLFRRLESPLMRNLQVLLPQGIVADRWPQKLPDLYAGEPLLVAMKLSAPTDRITVSGYSDRHWQQPIALHTNSNHPGTASLWARRKIADLMDRITLGAPETDIAPQITQVALRHQLVSHYTSFIAVEETVSRPAHQPLLHDTIRNQAPHGTQQNTAWPGTATPAPLLWRLAGLMLIAYLLLWLRQRRQTHGTA
;
A
#
# COMPACT_ATOMS: atom_id res chain seq x y z
N MET A 1 -11.46 20.22 -13.47
CA MET A 1 -10.46 20.10 -14.56
C MET A 1 -10.11 21.41 -15.25
N GLY A 2 -9.64 22.44 -14.54
CA GLY A 2 -9.21 23.72 -15.16
C GLY A 2 -7.73 23.74 -15.57
N GLY A 3 -7.34 24.60 -16.52
CA GLY A 3 -5.93 24.93 -16.76
C GLY A 3 -5.09 23.86 -17.46
N ALA A 4 -3.90 23.58 -16.93
CA ALA A 4 -2.92 22.67 -17.55
C ALA A 4 -3.40 21.21 -17.67
N PRO A 5 -4.07 20.60 -16.66
CA PRO A 5 -4.67 19.27 -16.76
C PRO A 5 -5.58 19.09 -17.98
N MET A 6 -6.51 20.04 -18.20
CA MET A 6 -7.43 19.97 -19.33
C MET A 6 -6.71 20.05 -20.66
N ARG A 7 -5.77 20.99 -20.82
CA ARG A 7 -5.00 21.11 -22.07
C ARG A 7 -4.24 19.82 -22.40
N GLN A 8 -3.62 19.20 -21.40
CA GLN A 8 -2.88 17.95 -21.60
C GLN A 8 -3.78 16.73 -21.81
N ALA A 9 -4.92 16.66 -21.13
CA ALA A 9 -5.90 15.61 -21.38
C ALA A 9 -6.48 15.73 -22.81
N LYS A 10 -6.82 16.93 -23.27
CA LYS A 10 -7.22 17.21 -24.65
C LYS A 10 -6.15 16.78 -25.65
N ALA A 11 -4.89 17.21 -25.45
CA ALA A 11 -3.77 16.82 -26.33
C ALA A 11 -3.52 15.30 -26.36
N SER A 12 -3.77 14.61 -25.24
CA SER A 12 -3.66 13.15 -25.18
C SER A 12 -4.81 12.45 -25.89
N LEU A 13 -6.03 12.93 -25.70
CA LEU A 13 -7.21 12.41 -26.37
C LEU A 13 -7.15 12.63 -27.88
N GLN A 14 -6.68 13.80 -28.34
CA GLN A 14 -6.40 14.05 -29.75
C GLN A 14 -5.44 13.03 -30.35
N ARG A 15 -4.36 12.68 -29.62
CA ARG A 15 -3.41 11.66 -30.06
C ARG A 15 -3.99 10.25 -29.98
N ALA A 16 -4.81 9.94 -28.99
CA ALA A 16 -5.54 8.67 -28.92
C ALA A 16 -6.47 8.47 -30.13
N LEU A 17 -7.20 9.52 -30.53
CA LEU A 17 -8.04 9.50 -31.73
C LEU A 17 -7.23 9.21 -33.00
N GLN A 18 -5.95 9.62 -33.04
CA GLN A 18 -5.07 9.33 -34.17
C GLN A 18 -4.66 7.85 -34.23
N ARG A 19 -4.61 7.17 -33.08
CA ARG A 19 -4.15 5.78 -32.92
C ARG A 19 -5.23 4.74 -33.21
N LEU A 20 -6.50 5.15 -33.24
CA LEU A 20 -7.63 4.31 -33.62
C LEU A 20 -7.47 3.81 -35.07
N LYS A 21 -7.75 2.53 -35.27
CA LYS A 21 -7.62 1.83 -36.56
C LYS A 21 -8.94 1.84 -37.34
N PRO A 22 -8.89 1.72 -38.68
CA PRO A 22 -10.09 1.42 -39.46
C PRO A 22 -10.76 0.14 -38.92
N GLY A 23 -12.07 0.23 -38.68
CA GLY A 23 -12.86 -0.87 -38.11
C GLY A 23 -13.13 -0.73 -36.60
N ASP A 24 -12.35 0.08 -35.87
CA ASP A 24 -12.65 0.42 -34.48
C ASP A 24 -13.93 1.26 -34.37
N ARG A 25 -14.55 1.23 -33.20
CA ARG A 25 -15.70 2.06 -32.84
C ARG A 25 -15.39 2.85 -31.58
N PHE A 26 -15.83 4.10 -31.52
CA PHE A 26 -15.55 4.97 -30.38
C PHE A 26 -16.67 5.96 -30.11
N ASN A 27 -16.68 6.49 -28.90
CA ASN A 27 -17.48 7.64 -28.52
C ASN A 27 -16.72 8.44 -27.44
N ILE A 28 -17.13 9.68 -27.23
CA ILE A 28 -16.57 10.54 -26.19
C ILE A 28 -17.74 11.09 -25.37
N THR A 29 -17.64 10.94 -24.06
CA THR A 29 -18.58 11.52 -23.09
C THR A 29 -17.87 12.65 -22.36
N ASP A 30 -18.29 13.88 -22.58
CA ASP A 30 -17.93 15.00 -21.71
C ASP A 30 -18.84 15.02 -20.49
N PHE A 31 -18.31 15.42 -19.33
CA PHE A 31 -19.12 15.53 -18.12
C PHE A 31 -18.62 16.59 -17.15
N ASP A 32 -19.60 17.24 -16.53
CA ASP A 32 -19.45 18.19 -15.43
C ASP A 32 -20.63 18.05 -14.45
N SER A 33 -21.49 19.07 -14.31
CA SER A 33 -22.83 18.95 -13.72
C SER A 33 -23.81 18.17 -14.63
N GLN A 34 -23.55 18.14 -15.93
CA GLN A 34 -24.30 17.41 -16.95
C GLN A 34 -23.37 16.46 -17.70
N HIS A 35 -23.89 15.73 -18.69
CA HIS A 35 -23.05 14.94 -19.59
C HIS A 35 -23.50 15.15 -21.03
N THR A 36 -22.53 15.12 -21.95
CA THR A 36 -22.77 15.25 -23.39
C THR A 36 -22.05 14.13 -24.10
N LEU A 37 -22.80 13.36 -24.89
CA LEU A 37 -22.24 12.37 -25.80
C LEU A 37 -21.89 13.05 -27.13
N LEU A 38 -20.71 12.76 -27.67
CA LEU A 38 -20.31 13.21 -29.01
C LEU A 38 -21.22 12.63 -30.10
N PHE A 39 -21.55 11.34 -29.96
CA PHE A 39 -22.45 10.62 -30.85
C PHE A 39 -23.56 9.94 -30.03
N ASP A 40 -24.76 9.80 -30.58
CA ASP A 40 -25.84 9.07 -29.90
C ASP A 40 -25.46 7.60 -29.63
N GLN A 41 -24.65 7.01 -30.50
CA GLN A 41 -24.09 5.66 -30.37
C GLN A 41 -22.63 5.63 -30.84
N PRO A 42 -21.82 4.65 -30.40
CA PRO A 42 -20.43 4.53 -30.84
C PRO A 42 -20.28 4.54 -32.37
N ALA A 43 -19.53 5.50 -32.90
CA ALA A 43 -19.32 5.69 -34.32
C ALA A 43 -18.13 4.87 -34.82
N THR A 44 -18.22 4.38 -36.06
CA THR A 44 -17.07 3.74 -36.72
C THR A 44 -16.02 4.80 -37.05
N VAL A 45 -14.75 4.42 -36.94
CA VAL A 45 -13.62 5.30 -37.27
C VAL A 45 -13.57 5.57 -38.77
N THR A 46 -13.81 6.82 -39.15
CA THR A 46 -13.68 7.39 -40.50
C THR A 46 -13.01 8.76 -40.38
N ASP A 47 -12.55 9.34 -41.48
CA ASP A 47 -11.99 10.69 -41.45
C ASP A 47 -13.01 11.73 -40.95
N ALA A 48 -14.28 11.59 -41.35
CA ALA A 48 -15.37 12.46 -40.92
C ALA A 48 -15.64 12.36 -39.41
N SER A 49 -15.82 11.14 -38.88
CA SER A 49 -16.05 10.94 -37.45
C SER A 49 -14.85 11.34 -36.60
N ARG A 50 -13.62 11.11 -37.09
CA ARG A 50 -12.38 11.56 -36.45
C ARG A 50 -12.30 13.08 -36.40
N GLN A 51 -12.64 13.77 -37.48
CA GLN A 51 -12.63 15.22 -37.52
C GLN A 51 -13.71 15.83 -36.61
N GLN A 52 -14.91 15.23 -36.57
CA GLN A 52 -15.96 15.64 -35.63
C GLN A 52 -15.50 15.46 -34.18
N ALA A 53 -14.85 14.33 -33.87
CA ALA A 53 -14.31 14.08 -32.54
C ALA A 53 -13.20 15.06 -32.15
N GLN A 54 -12.28 15.39 -33.06
CA GLN A 54 -11.24 16.39 -32.81
C GLN A 54 -11.85 17.76 -32.46
N ARG A 55 -12.83 18.23 -33.23
CA ARG A 55 -13.54 19.48 -32.93
C ARG A 55 -14.27 19.42 -31.59
N PHE A 56 -14.90 18.30 -31.26
CA PHE A 56 -15.55 18.11 -29.97
C PHE A 56 -14.55 18.22 -28.82
N VAL A 57 -13.41 17.52 -28.93
CA VAL A 57 -12.32 17.61 -27.94
C VAL A 57 -11.80 19.04 -27.81
N ASP A 58 -11.62 19.75 -28.93
CA ASP A 58 -11.21 21.16 -28.94
C ASP A 58 -12.23 22.08 -28.26
N SER A 59 -13.52 21.74 -28.31
CA SER A 59 -14.59 22.48 -27.66
C SER A 59 -14.77 22.13 -26.17
N LEU A 60 -14.03 21.16 -25.63
CA LEU A 60 -14.09 20.84 -24.20
C LEU A 60 -13.51 21.98 -23.36
N HIS A 61 -14.28 22.44 -22.38
CA HIS A 61 -13.89 23.47 -21.44
C HIS A 61 -14.24 23.02 -20.02
N ALA A 62 -13.47 23.47 -19.05
CA ALA A 62 -13.78 23.21 -17.65
C ALA A 62 -15.00 24.04 -17.24
N GLY A 63 -16.05 23.39 -16.75
CA GLY A 63 -17.25 24.03 -16.22
C GLY A 63 -17.90 23.17 -15.15
N GLY A 64 -18.92 23.71 -14.48
CA GLY A 64 -19.83 22.95 -13.62
C GLY A 64 -19.21 22.26 -12.40
N GLY A 65 -19.94 21.28 -11.88
CA GLY A 65 -19.56 20.37 -10.80
C GLY A 65 -19.01 19.05 -11.33
N THR A 66 -19.17 17.96 -10.58
CA THR A 66 -18.66 16.64 -10.97
C THR A 66 -19.69 15.56 -10.70
N HIS A 67 -20.57 15.30 -11.68
CA HIS A 67 -21.64 14.31 -11.63
C HIS A 67 -21.23 13.05 -12.42
N MET A 68 -20.44 12.19 -11.78
CA MET A 68 -19.87 11.00 -12.44
C MET A 68 -20.91 9.93 -12.73
N LEU A 69 -21.82 9.67 -11.80
CA LEU A 69 -22.76 8.56 -11.91
C LEU A 69 -23.66 8.69 -13.17
N PRO A 70 -24.31 9.83 -13.46
CA PRO A 70 -25.08 9.98 -14.69
C PRO A 70 -24.26 9.79 -15.96
N ALA A 71 -23.05 10.37 -16.03
CA ALA A 71 -22.18 10.27 -17.20
C ALA A 71 -21.69 8.84 -17.44
N LEU A 72 -21.30 8.15 -16.36
CA LEU A 72 -20.88 6.76 -16.40
C LEU A 72 -22.03 5.84 -16.82
N SER A 73 -23.22 6.01 -16.23
CA SER A 73 -24.39 5.21 -16.58
C SER A 73 -24.81 5.42 -18.04
N ALA A 74 -24.83 6.68 -18.52
CA ALA A 74 -25.13 6.99 -19.92
C ALA A 74 -24.08 6.37 -20.86
N THR A 75 -22.80 6.41 -20.48
CA THR A 75 -21.74 5.75 -21.22
C THR A 75 -22.00 4.25 -21.26
N LEU A 76 -22.17 3.57 -20.11
CA LEU A 76 -22.37 2.12 -20.03
C LEU A 76 -23.64 1.62 -20.74
N ALA A 77 -24.70 2.43 -20.76
CA ALA A 77 -25.95 2.13 -21.47
C ALA A 77 -25.83 2.13 -23.01
N GLN A 78 -24.75 2.66 -23.57
CA GLN A 78 -24.52 2.61 -25.02
C GLN A 78 -24.46 1.16 -25.54
N PRO A 79 -24.96 0.91 -26.77
CA PRO A 79 -25.03 -0.44 -27.32
C PRO A 79 -23.64 -1.06 -27.45
N THR A 80 -23.54 -2.35 -27.11
CA THR A 80 -22.36 -3.16 -27.38
C THR A 80 -22.36 -3.62 -28.84
N SER A 81 -21.17 -3.80 -29.41
CA SER A 81 -21.00 -4.36 -30.77
C SER A 81 -20.37 -5.74 -30.65
N ASP A 82 -21.02 -6.76 -31.23
CA ASP A 82 -20.53 -8.13 -31.21
C ASP A 82 -19.17 -8.24 -31.90
N GLY A 83 -18.28 -9.07 -31.34
CA GLY A 83 -16.90 -9.21 -31.81
C GLY A 83 -15.94 -8.10 -31.35
N TYR A 84 -16.43 -7.05 -30.67
CA TYR A 84 -15.59 -5.97 -30.17
C TYR A 84 -15.31 -6.10 -28.67
N LEU A 85 -14.08 -5.74 -28.29
CA LEU A 85 -13.70 -5.54 -26.90
C LEU A 85 -14.08 -4.12 -26.47
N ARG A 86 -15.11 -3.98 -25.63
CA ARG A 86 -15.49 -2.67 -25.10
C ARG A 86 -14.55 -2.24 -23.98
N GLN A 87 -13.84 -1.13 -24.17
CA GLN A 87 -12.98 -0.50 -23.18
C GLN A 87 -13.50 0.91 -22.87
N VAL A 88 -13.71 1.21 -21.60
CA VAL A 88 -14.14 2.52 -21.08
C VAL A 88 -12.98 3.11 -20.31
N ILE A 89 -12.60 4.35 -20.67
CA ILE A 89 -11.54 5.10 -20.00
C ILE A 89 -12.20 6.27 -19.29
N PHE A 90 -12.15 6.26 -17.97
CA PHE A 90 -12.76 7.27 -17.12
C PHE A 90 -11.67 8.17 -16.53
N ILE A 91 -11.71 9.46 -16.84
CA ILE A 91 -10.67 10.43 -16.46
C ILE A 91 -11.31 11.50 -15.57
N THR A 92 -10.69 11.78 -14.42
CA THR A 92 -11.13 12.87 -13.54
C THR A 92 -9.97 13.48 -12.77
N ASP A 93 -10.05 14.78 -12.50
CA ASP A 93 -9.22 15.50 -11.54
C ASP A 93 -10.01 15.95 -10.30
N GLY A 94 -11.30 15.57 -10.21
CA GLY A 94 -12.22 15.95 -9.15
C GLY A 94 -12.41 14.87 -8.10
N ALA A 95 -12.89 15.28 -6.92
CA ALA A 95 -13.25 14.37 -5.85
C ALA A 95 -14.45 13.49 -6.23
N VAL A 96 -14.49 12.28 -5.66
CA VAL A 96 -15.55 11.31 -5.93
C VAL A 96 -16.71 11.47 -4.96
N GLY A 97 -17.89 11.79 -5.50
CA GLY A 97 -19.15 11.78 -4.77
C GLY A 97 -19.96 10.52 -5.10
N ASN A 98 -20.73 10.03 -4.12
CA ASN A 98 -21.65 8.89 -4.25
C ASN A 98 -20.98 7.59 -4.75
N GLU A 99 -19.88 7.18 -4.11
CA GLU A 99 -19.12 5.97 -4.45
C GLU A 99 -20.00 4.70 -4.49
N ASN A 100 -20.90 4.54 -3.51
CA ASN A 100 -21.81 3.40 -3.42
C ASN A 100 -22.74 3.30 -4.64
N GLY A 101 -23.29 4.43 -5.09
CA GLY A 101 -24.13 4.48 -6.29
C GLY A 101 -23.35 4.12 -7.55
N ILE A 102 -22.09 4.54 -7.65
CA ILE A 102 -21.21 4.20 -8.78
C ILE A 102 -20.87 2.71 -8.77
N PHE A 103 -20.52 2.11 -7.63
CA PHE A 103 -20.24 0.67 -7.57
C PHE A 103 -21.46 -0.17 -7.95
N ARG A 104 -22.66 0.25 -7.54
CA ARG A 104 -23.90 -0.42 -7.95
C ARG A 104 -24.13 -0.33 -9.46
N ALA A 105 -23.98 0.86 -10.04
CA ALA A 105 -24.10 1.02 -11.50
C ALA A 105 -23.05 0.21 -12.27
N LEU A 106 -21.82 0.15 -11.77
CA LEU A 106 -20.78 -0.72 -12.33
C LEU A 106 -21.16 -2.20 -12.23
N HIS A 107 -21.72 -2.63 -11.10
CA HIS A 107 -22.13 -4.01 -10.94
C HIS A 107 -23.27 -4.39 -11.91
N GLU A 108 -24.23 -3.49 -12.11
CA GLU A 108 -25.44 -3.74 -12.90
C GLU A 108 -25.23 -3.54 -14.42
N GLN A 109 -24.45 -2.55 -14.83
CA GLN A 109 -24.42 -2.06 -16.22
C GLN A 109 -23.11 -2.34 -16.96
N LEU A 110 -22.03 -2.65 -16.26
CA LEU A 110 -20.70 -2.79 -16.89
C LEU A 110 -20.64 -3.99 -17.84
N GLY A 111 -21.36 -5.08 -17.52
CA GLY A 111 -21.39 -6.31 -18.32
C GLY A 111 -19.99 -6.83 -18.62
N GLU A 112 -19.68 -6.99 -19.91
CA GLU A 112 -18.35 -7.40 -20.38
C GLU A 112 -17.39 -6.22 -20.66
N ALA A 113 -17.77 -4.97 -20.41
CA ALA A 113 -16.87 -3.84 -20.62
C ALA A 113 -15.66 -3.88 -19.68
N ARG A 114 -14.56 -3.28 -20.11
CA ARG A 114 -13.37 -3.06 -19.29
C ARG A 114 -13.35 -1.62 -18.83
N LEU A 115 -13.11 -1.36 -17.54
CA LEU A 115 -13.03 -0.01 -17.00
C LEU A 115 -11.60 0.32 -16.58
N PHE A 116 -11.04 1.36 -17.19
CA PHE A 116 -9.78 1.96 -16.82
C PHE A 116 -10.05 3.32 -16.21
N THR A 117 -9.46 3.59 -15.05
CA THR A 117 -9.67 4.86 -14.35
C THR A 117 -8.36 5.64 -14.35
N VAL A 118 -8.46 6.96 -14.55
CA VAL A 118 -7.34 7.89 -14.51
C VAL A 118 -7.67 9.00 -13.54
N GLY A 119 -6.86 9.10 -12.48
CA GLY A 119 -6.97 10.15 -11.47
C GLY A 119 -5.83 11.14 -11.64
N ILE A 120 -6.16 12.41 -11.84
CA ILE A 120 -5.19 13.49 -12.02
C ILE A 120 -5.15 14.37 -10.77
N GLY A 121 -3.95 14.61 -10.23
CA GLY A 121 -3.74 15.37 -9.01
C GLY A 121 -4.17 14.61 -7.76
N SER A 122 -4.38 15.33 -6.66
CA SER A 122 -4.64 14.75 -5.33
C SER A 122 -6.12 14.61 -4.98
N ALA A 123 -7.03 15.21 -5.74
CA ALA A 123 -8.45 15.24 -5.42
C ALA A 123 -9.20 13.91 -5.65
N PRO A 124 -8.93 13.12 -6.72
CA PRO A 124 -9.60 11.84 -6.90
C PRO A 124 -9.26 10.84 -5.78
N ASN A 125 -10.28 10.17 -5.23
CA ASN A 125 -10.09 9.12 -4.25
C ASN A 125 -9.44 7.88 -4.90
N SER A 126 -8.13 7.71 -4.68
CA SER A 126 -7.36 6.61 -5.27
C SER A 126 -7.87 5.22 -4.86
N HIS A 127 -8.43 5.07 -3.65
CA HIS A 127 -9.00 3.80 -3.22
C HIS A 127 -10.21 3.44 -4.08
N PHE A 128 -11.15 4.38 -4.20
CA PHE A 128 -12.33 4.22 -5.06
C PHE A 128 -11.94 3.95 -6.52
N MET A 129 -11.04 4.76 -7.08
CA MET A 129 -10.63 4.65 -8.49
C MET A 129 -9.98 3.29 -8.77
N THR A 130 -9.16 2.79 -7.83
CA THR A 130 -8.56 1.45 -7.91
C THR A 130 -9.63 0.35 -7.86
N ARG A 131 -10.59 0.43 -6.94
CA ARG A 131 -11.68 -0.57 -6.82
C ARG A 131 -12.57 -0.56 -8.08
N ALA A 132 -12.95 0.61 -8.59
CA ALA A 132 -13.77 0.74 -9.78
C ALA A 132 -13.10 0.08 -11.00
N ALA A 133 -11.80 0.34 -11.22
CA ALA A 133 -11.04 -0.32 -12.28
C ALA A 133 -10.97 -1.85 -12.10
N GLN A 134 -10.78 -2.33 -10.86
CA GLN A 134 -10.76 -3.76 -10.55
C GLN A 134 -12.10 -4.44 -10.84
N PHE A 135 -13.23 -3.82 -10.50
CA PHE A 135 -14.56 -4.31 -10.88
C PHE A 135 -14.71 -4.45 -12.40
N GLY A 136 -14.17 -3.49 -13.14
CA GLY A 136 -14.14 -3.51 -14.60
C GLY A 136 -12.95 -4.22 -15.21
N ARG A 137 -12.23 -5.10 -14.52
CA ARG A 137 -11.13 -5.88 -15.11
C ARG A 137 -10.04 -5.02 -15.79
N GLY A 138 -9.92 -3.76 -15.39
CA GLY A 138 -8.91 -2.82 -15.87
C GLY A 138 -7.97 -2.37 -14.76
N SER A 139 -7.22 -1.30 -15.02
CA SER A 139 -6.22 -0.75 -14.10
C SER A 139 -6.47 0.74 -13.82
N PHE A 140 -6.00 1.18 -12.66
CA PHE A 140 -6.03 2.59 -12.25
C PHE A 140 -4.67 3.22 -12.57
N THR A 141 -4.70 4.35 -13.26
CA THR A 141 -3.53 5.19 -13.53
C THR A 141 -3.60 6.45 -12.67
N TYR A 142 -2.68 6.56 -11.72
CA TYR A 142 -2.53 7.75 -10.90
C TYR A 142 -1.51 8.71 -11.51
N ILE A 143 -1.91 9.97 -11.72
CA ILE A 143 -1.06 11.02 -12.25
C ILE A 143 -0.95 12.13 -11.21
N ASN A 144 0.11 12.07 -10.39
CA ASN A 144 0.34 13.03 -9.32
C ASN A 144 0.65 14.44 -9.86
N ASP A 145 1.58 14.53 -10.82
CA ASP A 145 1.98 15.79 -11.43
C ASP A 145 1.10 16.11 -12.64
N GLN A 146 0.43 17.26 -12.59
CA GLN A 146 -0.40 17.76 -13.68
C GLN A 146 0.37 17.99 -14.98
N ASN A 147 1.71 18.10 -14.95
CA ASN A 147 2.57 18.18 -16.13
C ASN A 147 2.85 16.82 -16.79
N GLN A 148 2.49 15.72 -16.13
CA GLN A 148 2.70 14.36 -16.61
C GLN A 148 1.43 13.69 -17.11
N VAL A 149 0.31 14.43 -17.17
CA VAL A 149 -0.98 13.92 -17.70
C VAL A 149 -0.78 13.33 -19.09
N GLN A 150 -0.04 14.07 -19.92
CA GLN A 150 0.24 13.66 -21.28
C GLN A 150 0.93 12.29 -21.38
N GLN A 151 2.00 12.11 -20.60
CA GLN A 151 2.79 10.88 -20.57
C GLN A 151 2.03 9.70 -19.97
N GLY A 152 1.29 9.93 -18.90
CA GLY A 152 0.47 8.90 -18.25
C GLY A 152 -0.59 8.35 -19.19
N MET A 153 -1.30 9.26 -19.88
CA MET A 153 -2.31 8.90 -20.88
C MET A 153 -1.71 8.14 -22.07
N ASP A 154 -0.58 8.59 -22.63
CA ASP A 154 0.09 7.88 -23.73
C ASP A 154 0.55 6.47 -23.34
N THR A 155 0.93 6.29 -22.07
CA THR A 155 1.30 4.98 -21.53
C THR A 155 0.08 4.08 -21.41
N LEU A 156 -1.04 4.62 -20.93
CA LEU A 156 -2.31 3.90 -20.88
C LEU A 156 -2.75 3.47 -22.29
N PHE A 157 -2.81 4.38 -23.26
CA PHE A 157 -3.27 4.05 -24.62
C PHE A 157 -2.41 2.99 -25.31
N ARG A 158 -1.07 3.08 -25.19
CA ARG A 158 -0.17 2.03 -25.69
C ARG A 158 -0.45 0.66 -25.10
N ARG A 159 -0.79 0.60 -23.81
CA ARG A 159 -1.17 -0.67 -23.15
C ARG A 159 -2.49 -1.18 -23.71
N LEU A 160 -3.51 -0.32 -23.80
CA LEU A 160 -4.84 -0.70 -24.27
C LEU A 160 -4.86 -1.21 -25.71
N GLU A 161 -3.92 -0.78 -26.54
CA GLU A 161 -3.70 -1.27 -27.91
C GLU A 161 -3.14 -2.69 -28.00
N SER A 162 -2.61 -3.23 -26.89
CA SER A 162 -1.91 -4.53 -26.86
C SER A 162 -2.45 -5.47 -25.78
N PRO A 163 -3.75 -5.86 -25.82
CA PRO A 163 -4.27 -6.94 -24.98
C PRO A 163 -3.67 -8.27 -25.45
N LEU A 164 -2.85 -8.90 -24.60
CA LEU A 164 -2.17 -10.16 -24.92
C LEU A 164 -3.05 -11.38 -24.68
N MET A 165 -3.83 -11.37 -23.60
CA MET A 165 -4.77 -12.45 -23.27
C MET A 165 -6.03 -11.91 -22.62
N ARG A 166 -7.16 -12.54 -22.94
CA ARG A 166 -8.47 -12.22 -22.42
C ARG A 166 -9.08 -13.43 -21.73
N ASN A 167 -10.09 -13.19 -20.88
CA ASN A 167 -10.87 -14.23 -20.21
C ASN A 167 -9.99 -15.24 -19.47
N LEU A 168 -9.01 -14.74 -18.73
CA LEU A 168 -8.08 -15.56 -17.97
C LEU A 168 -8.82 -16.37 -16.90
N GLN A 169 -8.39 -17.61 -16.71
CA GLN A 169 -8.91 -18.52 -15.69
C GLN A 169 -7.76 -19.26 -15.02
N VAL A 170 -7.92 -19.54 -13.73
CA VAL A 170 -7.01 -20.40 -12.95
C VAL A 170 -7.73 -21.71 -12.68
N LEU A 171 -7.22 -22.78 -13.26
CA LEU A 171 -7.69 -24.14 -13.12
C LEU A 171 -6.85 -24.86 -12.05
N LEU A 172 -7.53 -25.40 -11.05
CA LEU A 172 -6.93 -26.14 -9.94
C LEU A 172 -7.10 -27.65 -10.17
N PRO A 173 -6.24 -28.49 -9.55
CA PRO A 173 -6.47 -29.93 -9.50
C PRO A 173 -7.81 -30.30 -8.86
N GLN A 174 -8.35 -31.47 -9.20
CA GLN A 174 -9.60 -31.96 -8.64
C GLN A 174 -9.55 -32.04 -7.10
N GLY A 175 -10.63 -31.62 -6.45
CA GLY A 175 -10.75 -31.61 -4.98
C GLY A 175 -10.10 -30.41 -4.28
N ILE A 176 -9.39 -29.53 -5.00
CA ILE A 176 -8.78 -28.33 -4.44
C ILE A 176 -9.64 -27.11 -4.76
N VAL A 177 -10.00 -26.35 -3.73
CA VAL A 177 -10.74 -25.09 -3.84
C VAL A 177 -9.81 -23.94 -3.46
N ALA A 178 -9.88 -22.84 -4.19
CA ALA A 178 -9.15 -21.62 -3.87
C ALA A 178 -10.11 -20.46 -3.58
N ASP A 179 -9.90 -19.80 -2.44
CA ASP A 179 -10.43 -18.46 -2.19
C ASP A 179 -9.45 -17.44 -2.78
N ARG A 180 -9.79 -16.82 -3.91
CA ARG A 180 -8.85 -16.01 -4.72
C ARG A 180 -9.34 -14.59 -4.99
N TRP A 181 -8.37 -13.68 -5.11
CA TRP A 181 -8.58 -12.28 -5.44
C TRP A 181 -7.62 -11.82 -6.55
N PRO A 182 -8.12 -11.12 -7.59
CA PRO A 182 -9.52 -10.78 -7.83
C PRO A 182 -10.38 -12.00 -8.24
N GLN A 183 -11.70 -11.96 -7.99
CA GLN A 183 -12.63 -13.04 -8.37
C GLN A 183 -12.80 -13.14 -9.88
N LYS A 184 -12.99 -12.01 -10.56
CA LYS A 184 -12.89 -11.90 -12.02
C LYS A 184 -11.46 -11.48 -12.36
N LEU A 185 -10.73 -12.32 -13.08
CA LEU A 185 -9.37 -11.98 -13.50
C LEU A 185 -9.42 -10.87 -14.57
N PRO A 186 -8.56 -9.86 -14.49
CA PRO A 186 -8.41 -8.88 -15.55
C PRO A 186 -7.79 -9.52 -16.81
N ASP A 187 -7.94 -8.85 -17.94
CA ASP A 187 -7.21 -9.20 -19.14
C ASP A 187 -5.71 -8.89 -18.96
N LEU A 188 -4.84 -9.65 -19.61
CA LEU A 188 -3.40 -9.46 -19.54
C LEU A 188 -2.95 -8.49 -20.64
N TYR A 189 -2.43 -7.34 -20.24
CA TYR A 189 -1.88 -6.32 -21.13
C TYR A 189 -0.35 -6.40 -21.17
N ALA A 190 0.23 -6.01 -22.30
CA ALA A 190 1.68 -5.97 -22.45
C ALA A 190 2.32 -5.05 -21.39
N GLY A 191 3.30 -5.58 -20.64
CA GLY A 191 4.04 -4.84 -19.62
C GLY A 191 3.35 -4.73 -18.25
N GLU A 192 2.19 -5.36 -18.03
CA GLU A 192 1.54 -5.42 -16.72
C GLU A 192 1.52 -6.84 -16.16
N PRO A 193 2.01 -7.07 -14.92
CA PRO A 193 1.91 -8.37 -14.29
C PRO A 193 0.47 -8.63 -13.81
N LEU A 194 -0.02 -9.85 -14.04
CA LEU A 194 -1.23 -10.34 -13.39
C LEU A 194 -0.90 -10.81 -11.97
N LEU A 195 -1.46 -10.13 -10.96
CA LEU A 195 -1.32 -10.50 -9.56
C LEU A 195 -2.60 -11.17 -9.06
N VAL A 196 -2.48 -12.43 -8.63
CA VAL A 196 -3.58 -13.19 -8.01
C VAL A 196 -3.14 -13.66 -6.63
N ALA A 197 -3.86 -13.23 -5.59
CA ALA A 197 -3.68 -13.73 -4.23
C ALA A 197 -4.72 -14.80 -3.96
N MET A 198 -4.31 -15.99 -3.52
CA MET A 198 -5.24 -17.09 -3.28
C MET A 198 -4.87 -17.91 -2.05
N LYS A 199 -5.90 -18.43 -1.36
CA LYS A 199 -5.77 -19.41 -0.29
C LYS A 199 -6.35 -20.74 -0.77
N LEU A 200 -5.54 -21.78 -0.78
CA LEU A 200 -5.90 -23.13 -1.21
C LEU A 200 -6.45 -23.95 -0.04
N SER A 201 -7.40 -24.85 -0.31
CA SER A 201 -7.93 -25.81 0.68
C SER A 201 -6.94 -26.93 1.01
N ALA A 202 -6.07 -27.27 0.06
CA ALA A 202 -5.02 -28.28 0.18
C ALA A 202 -3.78 -27.84 -0.62
N PRO A 203 -2.57 -28.27 -0.24
CA PRO A 203 -1.37 -27.97 -0.99
C PRO A 203 -1.40 -28.62 -2.38
N THR A 204 -0.88 -27.91 -3.38
CA THR A 204 -0.60 -28.44 -4.73
C THR A 204 0.72 -27.84 -5.23
N ASP A 205 1.43 -28.63 -6.03
CA ASP A 205 2.67 -28.26 -6.71
C ASP A 205 2.41 -27.65 -8.09
N ARG A 206 1.17 -27.67 -8.58
CA ARG A 206 0.84 -27.21 -9.92
C ARG A 206 -0.56 -26.64 -10.00
N ILE A 207 -0.67 -25.54 -10.74
CA ILE A 207 -1.94 -24.97 -11.21
C ILE A 207 -1.84 -24.77 -12.71
N THR A 208 -2.97 -24.57 -13.37
CA THR A 208 -2.97 -24.26 -14.81
C THR A 208 -3.69 -22.96 -15.05
N VAL A 209 -3.07 -22.07 -15.81
CA VAL A 209 -3.71 -20.81 -16.23
C VAL A 209 -4.12 -20.96 -17.68
N SER A 210 -5.35 -20.57 -18.00
CA SER A 210 -5.86 -20.54 -19.38
C SER A 210 -6.42 -19.18 -19.73
N GLY A 211 -6.56 -18.91 -21.03
CA GLY A 211 -7.09 -17.66 -21.55
C GLY A 211 -7.18 -17.69 -23.08
N TYR A 212 -7.54 -16.56 -23.67
CA TYR A 212 -7.69 -16.40 -25.12
C TYR A 212 -6.85 -15.22 -25.63
N SER A 213 -5.91 -15.50 -26.53
CA SER A 213 -5.35 -14.46 -27.40
C SER A 213 -6.15 -14.45 -28.71
N ASP A 214 -5.56 -15.01 -29.77
CA ASP A 214 -6.21 -15.37 -31.04
C ASP A 214 -6.75 -16.81 -31.02
N ARG A 215 -6.15 -17.64 -30.16
CA ARG A 215 -6.54 -19.03 -29.91
C ARG A 215 -6.57 -19.29 -28.41
N HIS A 216 -7.20 -20.39 -28.02
CA HIS A 216 -7.15 -20.84 -26.64
C HIS A 216 -5.69 -21.13 -26.24
N TRP A 217 -5.26 -20.54 -25.13
CA TRP A 217 -3.93 -20.69 -24.56
C TRP A 217 -4.07 -21.30 -23.17
N GLN A 218 -3.15 -22.19 -22.82
CA GLN A 218 -3.11 -22.83 -21.51
C GLN A 218 -1.67 -23.16 -21.14
N GLN A 219 -1.28 -22.83 -19.91
CA GLN A 219 0.06 -23.06 -19.39
C GLN A 219 0.01 -23.61 -17.96
N PRO A 220 0.64 -24.76 -17.70
CA PRO A 220 0.85 -25.23 -16.34
C PRO A 220 1.91 -24.37 -15.65
N ILE A 221 1.65 -23.97 -14.41
CA ILE A 221 2.54 -23.23 -13.54
C ILE A 221 2.89 -24.12 -12.34
N ALA A 222 4.18 -24.38 -12.15
CA ALA A 222 4.66 -25.04 -10.95
C ALA A 222 4.63 -24.07 -9.76
N LEU A 223 4.02 -24.50 -8.66
CA LEU A 223 3.98 -23.79 -7.40
C LEU A 223 5.08 -24.33 -6.49
N HIS A 224 6.00 -23.46 -6.10
CA HIS A 224 7.01 -23.78 -5.11
C HIS A 224 6.45 -23.48 -3.71
N THR A 225 5.88 -24.50 -3.06
CA THR A 225 5.21 -24.36 -1.75
C THR A 225 6.18 -24.33 -0.57
N ASN A 226 7.48 -24.57 -0.79
CA ASN A 226 8.50 -24.68 0.27
C ASN A 226 8.94 -23.33 0.86
N SER A 227 8.55 -22.20 0.29
CA SER A 227 8.91 -20.87 0.78
C SER A 227 7.74 -20.25 1.55
N ASN A 228 7.72 -20.46 2.87
CA ASN A 228 6.77 -19.79 3.74
C ASN A 228 7.15 -18.30 3.87
N HIS A 229 6.53 -17.46 3.04
CA HIS A 229 6.75 -16.02 3.08
C HIS A 229 5.75 -15.36 4.04
N PRO A 230 6.22 -14.65 5.10
CA PRO A 230 5.34 -14.11 6.14
C PRO A 230 4.31 -13.07 5.64
N GLY A 231 4.46 -12.54 4.43
CA GLY A 231 3.56 -11.54 3.84
C GLY A 231 2.43 -12.06 2.96
N THR A 232 2.48 -13.31 2.46
CA THR A 232 1.51 -13.79 1.45
C THR A 232 0.12 -13.99 2.06
N ALA A 233 0.06 -14.53 3.28
CA ALA A 233 -1.18 -14.70 4.03
C ALA A 233 -1.84 -13.34 4.32
N SER A 234 -1.06 -12.34 4.73
CA SER A 234 -1.54 -10.98 5.01
C SER A 234 -2.01 -10.27 3.74
N LEU A 235 -1.33 -10.47 2.61
CA LEU A 235 -1.76 -9.94 1.31
C LEU A 235 -3.13 -10.50 0.91
N TRP A 236 -3.31 -11.82 0.99
CA TRP A 236 -4.60 -12.47 0.72
C TRP A 236 -5.69 -11.96 1.67
N ALA A 237 -5.40 -11.89 2.98
CA ALA A 237 -6.37 -11.49 3.98
C ALA A 237 -6.84 -10.04 3.79
N ARG A 238 -5.94 -9.10 3.47
CA ARG A 238 -6.32 -7.71 3.12
C ARG A 238 -7.24 -7.64 1.90
N ARG A 239 -6.97 -8.45 0.87
CA ARG A 239 -7.82 -8.51 -0.34
C ARG A 239 -9.20 -9.09 -0.04
N LYS A 240 -9.26 -10.14 0.79
CA LYS A 240 -10.52 -10.73 1.26
C LYS A 240 -11.34 -9.76 2.09
N ILE A 241 -10.73 -9.03 3.03
CA ILE A 241 -11.42 -8.00 3.82
C ILE A 241 -11.98 -6.91 2.90
N ALA A 242 -11.19 -6.43 1.94
CA ALA A 242 -11.64 -5.41 1.01
C ALA A 242 -12.85 -5.86 0.17
N ASP A 243 -12.88 -7.12 -0.28
CA ASP A 243 -14.08 -7.64 -0.95
C ASP A 243 -15.31 -7.74 -0.04
N LEU A 244 -15.13 -8.23 1.19
CA LEU A 244 -16.24 -8.31 2.13
C LEU A 244 -16.84 -6.91 2.39
N MET A 245 -16.00 -5.88 2.50
CA MET A 245 -16.46 -4.49 2.58
C MET A 245 -17.26 -4.08 1.34
N ASP A 246 -16.77 -4.41 0.14
CA ASP A 246 -17.48 -4.10 -1.11
C ASP A 246 -18.85 -4.79 -1.19
N ARG A 247 -18.99 -6.01 -0.66
CA ARG A 247 -20.30 -6.68 -0.60
C ARG A 247 -21.30 -5.92 0.27
N ILE A 248 -20.86 -5.32 1.38
CA ILE A 248 -21.71 -4.45 2.22
C ILE A 248 -22.15 -3.23 1.38
N THR A 249 -21.22 -2.61 0.66
CA THR A 249 -21.53 -1.49 -0.25
C THR A 249 -22.56 -1.85 -1.33
N LEU A 250 -22.50 -3.08 -1.84
CA LEU A 250 -23.46 -3.61 -2.82
C LEU A 250 -24.81 -4.02 -2.21
N GLY A 251 -24.99 -3.90 -0.89
CA GLY A 251 -26.26 -4.12 -0.19
C GLY A 251 -26.35 -5.43 0.60
N ALA A 252 -25.25 -6.17 0.77
CA ALA A 252 -25.25 -7.33 1.66
C ALA A 252 -25.49 -6.88 3.13
N PRO A 253 -26.26 -7.63 3.93
CA PRO A 253 -26.48 -7.30 5.34
C PRO A 253 -25.16 -7.27 6.10
N GLU A 254 -24.89 -6.15 6.78
CA GLU A 254 -23.68 -5.97 7.57
C GLU A 254 -23.57 -7.04 8.68
N THR A 255 -24.71 -7.47 9.24
CA THR A 255 -24.80 -8.52 10.27
C THR A 255 -24.14 -9.84 9.86
N ASP A 256 -24.15 -10.15 8.56
CA ASP A 256 -23.64 -11.41 8.03
C ASP A 256 -22.16 -11.31 7.66
N ILE A 257 -21.72 -10.11 7.27
CA ILE A 257 -20.39 -9.86 6.73
C ILE A 257 -19.40 -9.39 7.80
N ALA A 258 -19.83 -8.54 8.74
CA ALA A 258 -18.97 -8.00 9.79
C ALA A 258 -18.25 -9.10 10.61
N PRO A 259 -18.91 -10.19 11.05
CA PRO A 259 -18.23 -11.28 11.75
C PRO A 259 -17.13 -11.96 10.91
N GLN A 260 -17.34 -12.09 9.59
CA GLN A 260 -16.36 -12.68 8.68
C GLN A 260 -15.13 -11.79 8.54
N ILE A 261 -15.33 -10.47 8.43
CA ILE A 261 -14.24 -9.50 8.37
C ILE A 261 -13.43 -9.55 9.66
N THR A 262 -14.09 -9.47 10.82
CA THR A 262 -13.44 -9.53 12.14
C THR A 262 -12.64 -10.82 12.30
N GLN A 263 -13.19 -11.96 11.90
CA GLN A 263 -12.48 -13.24 12.00
C GLN A 263 -11.20 -13.27 11.13
N VAL A 264 -11.28 -12.79 9.88
CA VAL A 264 -10.11 -12.73 8.98
C VAL A 264 -9.08 -11.75 9.53
N ALA A 265 -9.52 -10.58 9.98
CA ALA A 265 -8.66 -9.53 10.51
C ALA A 265 -7.91 -9.99 11.77
N LEU A 266 -8.60 -10.59 12.75
CA LEU A 266 -7.97 -11.11 13.97
C LEU A 266 -7.01 -12.26 13.68
N ARG A 267 -7.41 -13.23 12.82
CA ARG A 267 -6.55 -14.37 12.46
C ARG A 267 -5.24 -13.94 11.80
N HIS A 268 -5.25 -12.85 11.06
CA HIS A 268 -4.08 -12.33 10.33
C HIS A 268 -3.47 -11.07 10.98
N GLN A 269 -3.90 -10.70 12.18
CA GLN A 269 -3.42 -9.51 12.91
C GLN A 269 -3.48 -8.23 12.05
N LEU A 270 -4.62 -7.99 11.41
CA LEU A 270 -4.86 -6.83 10.55
C LEU A 270 -5.80 -5.83 11.23
N VAL A 271 -5.49 -4.55 11.04
CA VAL A 271 -6.45 -3.45 11.28
C VAL A 271 -7.46 -3.45 10.15
N SER A 272 -8.73 -3.36 10.50
CA SER A 272 -9.87 -3.31 9.58
C SER A 272 -10.91 -2.34 10.12
N HIS A 273 -12.02 -2.14 9.40
CA HIS A 273 -13.13 -1.34 9.90
C HIS A 273 -13.68 -1.84 11.26
N TYR A 274 -13.50 -3.14 11.55
CA TYR A 274 -14.02 -3.81 12.76
C TYR A 274 -12.92 -4.25 13.75
N THR A 275 -11.65 -3.90 13.51
CA THR A 275 -10.53 -4.28 14.39
C THR A 275 -9.53 -3.14 14.56
N SER A 276 -9.07 -2.92 15.79
CA SER A 276 -8.08 -1.89 16.15
C SER A 276 -6.88 -2.50 16.86
N PHE A 277 -5.69 -1.94 16.67
CA PHE A 277 -4.54 -2.24 17.53
C PHE A 277 -4.60 -1.35 18.79
N ILE A 278 -4.53 -1.99 19.95
CA ILE A 278 -4.45 -1.32 21.24
C ILE A 278 -3.08 -1.60 21.83
N ALA A 279 -2.31 -0.55 22.10
CA ALA A 279 -1.07 -0.66 22.87
C ALA A 279 -1.44 -0.58 24.36
N VAL A 280 -1.12 -1.63 25.12
CA VAL A 280 -1.27 -1.64 26.58
C VAL A 280 0.11 -1.40 27.17
N GLU A 281 0.27 -0.28 27.89
CA GLU A 281 1.50 0.01 28.61
C GLU A 281 1.53 -0.80 29.91
N GLU A 282 2.45 -1.75 29.99
CA GLU A 282 2.75 -2.43 31.24
C GLU A 282 3.78 -1.60 32.02
N THR A 283 3.30 -0.78 32.96
CA THR A 283 4.19 -0.11 33.90
C THR A 283 4.74 -1.16 34.88
N VAL A 284 5.94 -1.68 34.59
CA VAL A 284 6.66 -2.58 35.51
C VAL A 284 7.14 -1.77 36.71
N SER A 285 6.24 -1.58 37.68
CA SER A 285 6.61 -1.02 38.98
C SER A 285 7.01 -2.16 39.91
N ARG A 286 8.12 -1.96 40.64
CA ARG A 286 8.51 -2.86 41.72
C ARG A 286 7.34 -2.91 42.74
N PRO A 287 6.81 -4.09 43.08
CA PRO A 287 5.80 -4.21 44.13
C PRO A 287 6.30 -3.62 45.45
N ALA A 288 5.45 -2.87 46.17
CA ALA A 288 5.86 -2.10 47.36
C ALA A 288 6.54 -2.94 48.47
N HIS A 289 6.25 -4.24 48.51
CA HIS A 289 6.73 -5.21 49.48
C HIS A 289 8.07 -5.88 49.09
N GLN A 290 8.58 -5.65 47.87
CA GLN A 290 9.92 -6.12 47.51
C GLN A 290 10.99 -5.15 48.02
N PRO A 291 12.05 -5.63 48.70
CA PRO A 291 13.11 -4.77 49.21
C PRO A 291 13.86 -4.04 48.09
N LEU A 292 14.37 -2.84 48.39
CA LEU A 292 15.26 -2.10 47.49
C LEU A 292 16.62 -2.80 47.44
N LEU A 293 17.05 -3.21 46.25
CA LEU A 293 18.43 -3.60 46.01
C LEU A 293 19.24 -2.33 45.77
N HIS A 294 20.07 -1.96 46.75
CA HIS A 294 21.04 -0.88 46.59
C HIS A 294 22.33 -1.47 46.05
N ASP A 295 22.65 -1.14 44.80
CA ASP A 295 23.98 -1.37 44.25
C ASP A 295 24.74 -0.04 44.18
N THR A 296 25.98 -0.05 44.66
CA THR A 296 26.83 1.14 44.63
C THR A 296 27.56 1.12 43.31
N ILE A 297 27.02 1.81 42.29
CA ILE A 297 27.68 1.89 40.99
C ILE A 297 29.01 2.62 41.17
N ARG A 298 30.11 1.89 41.01
CA ARG A 298 31.45 2.43 41.11
C ARG A 298 31.64 3.40 39.94
N ASN A 299 31.76 4.70 40.21
CA ASN A 299 32.08 5.70 39.19
C ASN A 299 33.35 5.26 38.45
N GLN A 300 33.22 4.96 37.16
CA GLN A 300 34.38 4.68 36.33
C GLN A 300 35.18 5.96 36.14
N ALA A 301 36.51 5.87 36.25
CA ALA A 301 37.38 7.00 35.99
C ALA A 301 37.32 7.37 34.49
N PRO A 302 37.47 8.67 34.14
CA PRO A 302 37.57 9.10 32.74
C PRO A 302 38.66 8.31 31.99
N HIS A 303 38.43 8.07 30.70
CA HIS A 303 39.39 7.34 29.87
C HIS A 303 40.75 8.07 29.86
N GLY A 304 41.82 7.38 30.28
CA GLY A 304 43.18 7.93 30.37
C GLY A 304 43.69 8.25 31.79
N THR A 305 42.86 8.04 32.82
CA THR A 305 43.28 8.26 34.22
C THR A 305 44.23 7.14 34.68
N GLN A 306 45.55 7.42 34.77
CA GLN A 306 46.57 6.46 35.25
C GLN A 306 46.84 6.49 36.76
N GLN A 307 46.07 7.27 37.53
CA GLN A 307 46.28 7.44 38.97
C GLN A 307 45.39 6.50 39.79
N ASN A 308 46.00 5.48 40.39
CA ASN A 308 45.29 4.48 41.22
C ASN A 308 44.93 5.00 42.63
N THR A 309 45.35 6.22 42.98
CA THR A 309 45.01 6.90 44.23
C THR A 309 44.81 8.39 43.96
N ALA A 310 43.57 8.80 43.72
CA ALA A 310 43.21 10.21 43.61
C ALA A 310 43.20 10.84 45.01
N TRP A 311 44.25 11.56 45.36
CA TRP A 311 44.23 12.42 46.55
C TRP A 311 43.81 13.83 46.08
N PRO A 312 42.78 14.43 46.67
CA PRO A 312 42.40 15.81 46.35
C PRO A 312 43.57 16.75 46.63
N GLY A 313 43.78 17.77 45.79
CA GLY A 313 44.88 18.75 45.93
C GLY A 313 44.84 19.61 47.21
N THR A 314 43.85 19.40 48.08
CA THR A 314 43.69 20.04 49.40
C THR A 314 44.01 19.11 50.58
N ALA A 315 44.38 17.85 50.32
CA ALA A 315 44.72 16.90 51.38
C ALA A 315 46.03 17.30 52.05
N THR A 316 45.97 17.69 53.32
CA THR A 316 47.17 17.99 54.11
C THR A 316 47.91 16.68 54.45
N PRO A 317 49.26 16.68 54.54
CA PRO A 317 50.05 15.49 54.88
C PRO A 317 49.89 15.06 56.36
N ALA A 318 48.91 15.60 57.08
CA ALA A 318 48.66 15.34 58.50
C ALA A 318 48.64 13.84 58.86
N PRO A 319 47.92 12.93 58.18
CA PRO A 319 47.92 11.52 58.56
C PRO A 319 49.29 10.83 58.36
N LEU A 320 50.11 11.29 57.40
CA LEU A 320 51.48 10.80 57.22
C LEU A 320 52.38 11.28 58.37
N LEU A 321 52.26 12.56 58.72
CA LEU A 321 53.01 13.17 59.83
C LEU A 321 52.67 12.50 61.18
N TRP A 322 51.40 12.18 61.44
CA TRP A 322 51.00 11.44 62.64
C TRP A 322 51.59 10.02 62.69
N ARG A 323 51.67 9.33 61.55
CA ARG A 323 52.30 8.00 61.48
C ARG A 323 53.81 8.07 61.71
N LEU A 324 54.49 9.07 61.14
CA LEU A 324 55.91 9.31 61.35
C LEU A 324 56.23 9.71 62.79
N ALA A 325 55.39 10.57 63.40
CA ALA A 325 55.51 10.94 64.81
C ALA A 325 55.34 9.71 65.72
N GLY A 326 54.36 8.84 65.43
CA GLY A 326 54.18 7.58 66.16
C GLY A 326 55.40 6.66 66.05
N LEU A 327 55.97 6.50 64.86
CA LEU A 327 57.19 5.70 64.65
C LEU A 327 58.41 6.28 65.39
N MET A 328 58.60 7.60 65.37
CA MET A 328 59.68 8.26 66.11
C MET A 328 59.53 8.09 67.63
N LEU A 329 58.29 8.15 68.14
CA LEU A 329 58.01 7.97 69.56
C LEU A 329 58.29 6.52 70.01
N ILE A 330 57.95 5.53 69.17
CA ILE A 330 58.28 4.12 69.40
C ILE A 330 59.81 3.92 69.38
N ALA A 331 60.52 4.50 68.41
CA ALA A 331 61.97 4.40 68.32
C ALA A 331 62.66 5.04 69.55
N TYR A 332 62.18 6.19 70.01
CA TYR A 332 62.65 6.84 71.22
C TYR A 332 62.42 5.98 72.47
N LEU A 333 61.24 5.37 72.61
CA LEU A 333 60.91 4.49 73.73
C LEU A 333 61.82 3.25 73.77
N LEU A 334 62.10 2.68 72.60
CA LEU A 334 63.02 1.53 72.46
C LEU A 334 64.46 1.91 72.83
N LEU A 335 64.94 3.09 72.42
CA LEU A 335 66.27 3.59 72.79
C LEU A 335 66.37 3.88 74.30
N TRP A 336 65.34 4.49 74.88
CA TRP A 336 65.27 4.76 76.33
C TRP A 336 65.26 3.47 77.16
N LEU A 337 64.48 2.47 76.74
CA LEU A 337 64.48 1.14 77.36
C LEU A 337 65.85 0.45 77.25
N ARG A 338 66.59 0.68 76.16
CA ARG A 338 67.95 0.16 75.97
C ARG A 338 68.97 0.83 76.89
N GLN A 339 68.90 2.15 77.07
CA GLN A 339 69.78 2.89 77.98
C GLN A 339 69.54 2.51 79.45
N ARG A 340 68.28 2.36 79.88
CA ARG A 340 67.93 1.89 81.23
C ARG A 340 68.50 0.51 81.57
N ARG A 341 68.60 -0.38 80.57
CA ARG A 341 69.22 -1.71 80.75
C ARG A 341 70.73 -1.65 80.92
N GLN A 342 71.40 -0.63 80.37
CA GLN A 342 72.86 -0.46 80.50
C GLN A 342 73.26 0.19 81.83
N THR A 343 72.43 1.08 82.39
CA THR A 343 72.72 1.75 83.68
C THR A 343 72.51 0.88 84.92
N HIS A 344 71.86 -0.29 84.79
CA HIS A 344 71.72 -1.28 85.89
C HIS A 344 72.72 -2.44 85.81
N GLY A 345 73.74 -2.35 84.94
CA GLY A 345 74.78 -3.38 84.78
C GLY A 345 76.11 -3.10 85.47
N THR A 346 76.24 -2.03 86.27
CA THR A 346 77.44 -1.74 87.07
C THR A 346 77.06 -1.36 88.50
N ALA A 347 76.95 -2.38 89.34
CA ALA A 347 77.19 -2.33 90.78
C ALA A 347 77.89 -3.63 91.16
#